data_AF-A0A1W1I1H3-F1
#
_entry.id   AF-A0A1W1I1H3-F1
#
_cell.length_a   1.000
_cell.length_b   1.000
_cell.length_c   1.000
_cell.angle_alpha   90.00
_cell.angle_beta   90.00
_cell.angle_gamma   90.00
#
_symmetry.space_group_name_H-M   'P 1'
#
loop_
_entity.id
_entity.type
_entity.pdbx_description
1 polymer ?
#
loop_
_entity_poly.entity_id
_entity_poly.type
_entity_poly.pdbx_seq_one_letter_code
_entity_poly.pdbx_strand_id
1 'polypeptide(L)'
;MKLSAAFLLCFAASGLSNVPPLLAEPIDPAEHSHAEQARDVHKAEHTVDHAWEVYHGAALGGTVASPTLQANIEQHLHDARTLVTKAHEAAERGDKSEVDRLVAQIRVHASQAIEGSKEQKK
;
A
#
# COMPACT_ATOMS: atom_id res chain seq x y z
N MET A 1 -50.70 15.04 8.10
CA MET A 1 -51.50 13.88 8.55
C MET A 1 -51.92 13.05 7.35
N LYS A 2 -51.35 11.85 7.21
CA LYS A 2 -51.84 10.75 6.36
C LYS A 2 -51.69 9.47 7.20
N LEU A 3 -52.79 8.76 7.42
CA LEU A 3 -52.89 7.52 8.17
C LEU A 3 -52.79 6.32 7.21
N SER A 4 -52.10 5.25 7.64
CA SER A 4 -52.28 3.82 7.31
C SER A 4 -50.93 3.10 7.34
N ALA A 5 -50.76 1.86 7.79
CA ALA A 5 -51.66 0.88 8.37
C ALA A 5 -50.81 -0.19 9.08
N ALA A 6 -51.41 -0.85 10.07
CA ALA A 6 -51.23 -2.23 10.53
C ALA A 6 -49.84 -2.90 10.38
N PHE A 7 -49.19 -3.18 11.52
CA PHE A 7 -48.28 -4.32 11.64
C PHE A 7 -48.86 -5.29 12.67
N LEU A 8 -49.47 -6.35 12.15
CA LEU A 8 -49.93 -7.51 12.91
C LEU A 8 -48.79 -8.53 12.94
N LEU A 9 -48.48 -9.00 14.16
CA LEU A 9 -47.54 -10.06 14.52
C LEU A 9 -47.72 -11.32 13.66
N CYS A 10 -46.60 -12.02 13.38
CA CYS A 10 -46.56 -13.48 13.38
C CYS A 10 -45.14 -13.99 13.68
N PHE A 11 -45.02 -14.70 14.79
CA PHE A 11 -43.91 -15.59 15.15
C PHE A 11 -43.97 -16.83 14.24
N ALA A 12 -42.83 -17.28 13.70
CA ALA A 12 -42.68 -18.66 13.23
C ALA A 12 -41.26 -19.15 13.57
N ALA A 13 -41.23 -20.27 14.27
CA ALA A 13 -40.04 -20.93 14.78
C ALA A 13 -39.38 -21.85 13.73
N SER A 14 -38.10 -22.11 13.97
CA SER A 14 -37.34 -23.31 13.59
C SER A 14 -36.80 -23.41 12.16
N GLY A 15 -35.48 -23.26 12.07
CA GLY A 15 -34.63 -23.93 11.09
C GLY A 15 -33.27 -24.19 11.72
N LEU A 16 -33.03 -25.43 12.17
CA LEU A 16 -31.68 -25.90 12.51
C LEU A 16 -30.88 -25.94 11.20
N SER A 17 -30.06 -24.92 10.97
CA SER A 17 -29.09 -24.95 9.88
C SER A 17 -28.01 -25.97 10.24
N ASN A 18 -28.12 -27.15 9.63
CA ASN A 18 -27.05 -28.13 9.53
C ASN A 18 -25.88 -27.46 8.80
N VAL A 19 -24.92 -26.92 9.56
CA VAL A 19 -23.67 -26.37 9.00
C VAL A 19 -22.84 -27.59 8.56
N PRO A 20 -22.61 -27.81 7.26
CA PRO A 20 -21.66 -28.85 6.84
C PRO A 20 -20.30 -28.51 7.45
N PRO A 21 -19.52 -29.51 7.89
CA PRO A 21 -18.18 -29.25 8.39
C PRO A 21 -17.42 -28.49 7.31
N LEU A 22 -16.93 -27.30 7.68
CA LEU A 22 -16.02 -26.49 6.89
C LEU A 22 -14.83 -27.38 6.54
N LEU A 23 -14.89 -28.04 5.38
CA LEU A 23 -13.71 -28.62 4.75
C LEU A 23 -12.84 -27.41 4.44
N ALA A 24 -11.79 -27.22 5.24
CA ALA A 24 -10.75 -26.28 4.91
C ALA A 24 -10.25 -26.64 3.50
N GLU A 25 -10.57 -25.82 2.51
CA GLU A 25 -10.04 -25.99 1.18
C GLU A 25 -8.52 -26.03 1.25
N PRO A 26 -7.85 -26.87 0.44
CA PRO A 26 -6.40 -26.85 0.34
C PRO A 26 -5.94 -25.43 0.04
N ILE A 27 -5.01 -24.89 0.83
CA ILE A 27 -4.41 -23.58 0.56
C ILE A 27 -3.78 -23.66 -0.84
N ASP A 28 -4.28 -22.88 -1.79
CA ASP A 28 -3.67 -22.74 -3.09
C ASP A 28 -2.33 -21.97 -2.94
N PRO A 29 -1.18 -22.60 -3.23
CA PRO A 29 0.13 -21.93 -3.14
C PRO A 29 0.24 -20.70 -4.05
N ALA A 30 -0.50 -20.66 -5.17
CA ALA A 30 -0.50 -19.52 -6.08
C ALA A 30 -1.19 -18.30 -5.47
N GLU A 31 -2.34 -18.49 -4.83
CA GLU A 31 -3.04 -17.41 -4.11
C GLU A 31 -2.19 -16.87 -2.95
N HIS A 32 -1.52 -17.76 -2.22
CA HIS A 32 -0.62 -17.35 -1.13
C HIS A 32 0.56 -16.51 -1.65
N SER A 33 1.17 -16.90 -2.78
CA SER A 33 2.25 -16.15 -3.43
C SER A 33 1.79 -14.76 -3.91
N HIS A 34 0.61 -14.68 -4.54
CA HIS A 34 0.03 -13.39 -4.93
C HIS A 34 -0.22 -12.47 -3.73
N ALA A 35 -0.74 -13.01 -2.63
CA ALA A 35 -0.97 -12.25 -1.41
C ALA A 35 0.34 -11.79 -0.75
N GLU A 36 1.42 -12.57 -0.83
CA GLU A 36 2.76 -12.14 -0.42
C GLU A 36 3.29 -11.00 -1.26
N GLN A 37 3.23 -11.12 -2.58
CA GLN A 37 3.68 -10.08 -3.50
C GLN A 37 2.94 -8.76 -3.26
N ALA A 38 1.61 -8.79 -3.16
CA ALA A 38 0.81 -7.60 -2.86
C ALA A 38 1.19 -6.95 -1.53
N ARG A 39 1.47 -7.75 -0.49
CA ARG A 39 1.93 -7.23 0.81
C ARG A 39 3.29 -6.55 0.72
N ASP A 40 4.21 -7.09 -0.07
CA ASP A 40 5.55 -6.51 -0.19
C ASP A 40 5.54 -5.21 -1.00
N VAL A 41 4.72 -5.13 -2.05
CA VAL A 41 4.46 -3.88 -2.77
C VAL A 41 3.86 -2.82 -1.84
N HIS A 42 2.87 -3.19 -1.02
CA HIS A 42 2.24 -2.26 -0.09
C HIS A 42 3.21 -1.71 0.99
N LYS A 43 4.10 -2.55 1.52
CA LYS A 43 5.17 -2.08 2.43
C LYS A 43 6.14 -1.13 1.75
N ALA A 44 6.47 -1.39 0.47
CA ALA A 44 7.34 -0.52 -0.30
C ALA A 44 6.67 0.84 -0.56
N GLU A 45 5.39 0.86 -0.89
CA GLU A 45 4.59 2.08 -1.02
C GLU A 45 4.58 2.91 0.28
N HIS A 46 4.33 2.27 1.43
CA HIS A 46 4.43 2.96 2.73
C HIS A 46 5.82 3.55 3.02
N THR A 47 6.89 2.94 2.49
CA THR A 47 8.23 3.51 2.61
C THR A 47 8.37 4.79 1.77
N VAL A 48 7.71 4.85 0.60
CA VAL A 48 7.66 6.06 -0.24
C VAL A 48 6.85 7.16 0.45
N ASP A 49 5.70 6.82 1.03
CA ASP A 49 4.88 7.78 1.80
C ASP A 49 5.69 8.40 2.94
N HIS A 50 6.41 7.56 3.71
CA HIS A 50 7.29 8.04 4.77
C HIS A 50 8.41 8.95 4.24
N ALA A 51 9.03 8.60 3.11
CA ALA A 51 10.04 9.45 2.49
C ALA A 51 9.47 10.81 2.06
N TRP A 52 8.21 10.84 1.58
CA TRP A 52 7.50 12.06 1.24
C TRP A 52 7.24 12.92 2.49
N GLU A 53 6.83 12.32 3.61
CA GLU A 53 6.62 13.03 4.89
C GLU A 53 7.90 13.69 5.41
N VAL A 54 9.02 12.96 5.40
CA VAL A 54 10.32 13.48 5.86
C VAL A 54 10.76 14.66 4.99
N TYR A 55 10.68 14.52 3.66
CA TYR A 55 10.99 15.60 2.73
C TYR A 55 10.09 16.82 2.94
N HIS A 56 8.78 16.60 3.06
CA HIS A 56 7.81 17.67 3.22
C HIS A 56 8.05 18.47 4.51
N GLY A 57 8.39 17.79 5.61
CA GLY A 57 8.78 18.44 6.86
C GLY A 57 10.00 19.35 6.71
N ALA A 58 11.05 18.87 6.03
CA ALA A 58 12.26 19.66 5.77
C ALA A 58 12.00 20.85 4.83
N ALA A 59 11.19 20.64 3.78
CA ALA A 59 10.83 21.68 2.82
C ALA A 59 10.00 22.80 3.47
N LEU A 60 8.98 22.46 4.26
CA LEU A 60 8.17 23.44 5.01
C LEU A 60 8.99 24.20 6.05
N GLY A 61 9.97 23.53 6.67
CA GLY A 61 10.91 24.16 7.59
C GLY A 61 11.95 25.06 6.91
N GLY A 62 12.05 25.02 5.57
CA GLY A 62 13.10 25.71 4.82
C GLY A 62 14.52 25.19 5.11
N THR A 63 14.63 23.95 5.60
CA THR A 63 15.90 23.38 6.08
C THR A 63 16.66 22.59 5.02
N VAL A 64 16.04 22.26 3.89
CA VAL A 64 16.73 21.55 2.79
C VAL A 64 17.94 22.35 2.31
N ALA A 65 19.10 21.68 2.23
CA ALA A 65 20.39 22.36 2.06
C ALA A 65 20.52 23.23 0.81
N SER A 66 19.92 22.84 -0.31
CA SER A 66 20.00 23.62 -1.57
C SER A 66 18.85 23.29 -2.54
N PRO A 67 18.55 24.18 -3.50
CA PRO A 67 17.59 23.90 -4.57
C PRO A 67 17.96 22.70 -5.45
N THR A 68 19.26 22.49 -5.70
CA THR A 68 19.73 21.32 -6.47
C THR A 68 19.47 20.03 -5.72
N LEU A 69 19.76 20.00 -4.41
CA LEU A 69 19.44 18.84 -3.58
C LEU A 69 17.93 18.60 -3.52
N GLN A 70 17.14 19.66 -3.39
CA GLN A 70 15.68 19.58 -3.41
C GLN A 70 15.18 18.91 -4.71
N ALA A 71 15.65 19.35 -5.87
CA ALA A 71 15.27 18.76 -7.15
C ALA A 71 15.67 17.27 -7.26
N ASN A 72 16.84 16.90 -6.72
CA ASN A 72 17.26 15.49 -6.69
C ASN A 72 16.37 14.64 -5.78
N ILE A 73 15.98 15.16 -4.62
CA ILE A 73 15.05 14.48 -3.70
C ILE A 73 13.68 14.29 -4.39
N GLU A 74 13.15 15.34 -5.01
CA GLU A 74 11.89 15.29 -5.77
C GLU A 74 11.94 14.25 -6.90
N GLN A 75 13.06 14.14 -7.61
CA GLN A 75 13.25 13.13 -8.64
C GLN A 75 13.23 11.72 -8.06
N HIS A 76 13.95 11.45 -6.96
CA HIS A 76 13.93 10.13 -6.33
C HIS A 76 12.53 9.71 -5.91
N LEU A 77 11.75 10.63 -5.34
CA LEU A 77 10.39 10.38 -4.90
C LEU A 77 9.42 10.15 -6.07
N HIS A 78 9.58 10.89 -7.17
CA HIS A 78 8.83 10.66 -8.40
C HIS A 78 9.12 9.28 -9.01
N ASP A 79 10.40 8.91 -9.10
CA ASP A 79 10.83 7.61 -9.62
C ASP A 79 10.31 6.47 -8.75
N ALA A 80 10.39 6.61 -7.42
CA ALA A 80 9.87 5.62 -6.49
C ALA A 80 8.36 5.39 -6.70
N ARG A 81 7.57 6.46 -6.89
CA ARG A 81 6.13 6.35 -7.17
C ARG A 81 5.84 5.63 -8.48
N THR A 82 6.61 5.91 -9.52
CA THR A 82 6.49 5.21 -10.82
C THR A 82 6.82 3.73 -10.67
N LEU A 83 7.83 3.39 -9.87
CA LEU A 83 8.19 2.00 -9.58
C LEU A 83 7.11 1.28 -8.75
N VAL A 84 6.44 1.95 -7.81
CA VAL A 84 5.29 1.39 -7.06
C VAL A 84 4.16 0.98 -8.00
N THR A 85 3.83 1.80 -9.00
CA THR A 85 2.81 1.44 -10.01
C THR A 85 3.24 0.18 -10.78
N LYS A 86 4.49 0.12 -11.25
CA LYS A 86 5.00 -1.08 -11.96
C LYS A 86 5.01 -2.32 -11.06
N ALA A 87 5.28 -2.14 -9.76
CA ALA A 87 5.33 -3.24 -8.81
C ALA A 87 3.94 -3.82 -8.56
N HIS A 88 2.91 -2.96 -8.47
CA HIS A 88 1.51 -3.40 -8.46
C HIS A 88 1.15 -4.18 -9.72
N GLU A 89 1.47 -3.65 -10.90
CA GLU A 89 1.22 -4.34 -12.17
C GLU A 89 1.94 -5.71 -12.24
N ALA A 90 3.16 -5.82 -11.71
CA ALA A 90 3.90 -7.08 -11.65
C ALA A 90 3.25 -8.08 -10.67
N ALA A 91 2.80 -7.61 -9.51
CA ALA A 91 2.11 -8.43 -8.52
C ALA A 91 0.75 -8.94 -9.04
N GLU A 92 0.01 -8.10 -9.79
CA GLU A 92 -1.24 -8.50 -10.45
C GLU A 92 -1.01 -9.63 -11.48
N ARG A 93 0.17 -9.67 -12.12
CA ARG A 93 0.58 -10.74 -13.03
C ARG A 93 1.20 -11.96 -12.33
N GLY A 94 1.44 -11.89 -11.02
CA GLY A 94 2.13 -12.95 -10.26
C GLY A 94 3.64 -13.05 -10.52
N ASP A 95 4.25 -12.03 -11.12
CA ASP A 95 5.68 -12.02 -11.46
C ASP A 95 6.54 -11.67 -10.23
N LYS A 96 6.76 -12.67 -9.38
CA LYS A 96 7.52 -12.51 -8.14
C LYS A 96 8.91 -11.91 -8.36
N SER A 97 9.62 -12.35 -9.40
CA SER A 97 10.99 -11.88 -9.64
C SER A 97 11.01 -10.39 -9.97
N GLU A 98 10.05 -9.92 -10.76
CA GLU A 98 9.92 -8.51 -11.09
C GLU A 98 9.45 -7.69 -9.87
N VAL A 99 8.52 -8.21 -9.06
CA VAL A 99 8.12 -7.59 -7.79
C VAL A 99 9.32 -7.39 -6.87
N ASP A 100 10.11 -8.45 -6.62
CA ASP A 100 11.26 -8.39 -5.73
C ASP A 100 12.29 -7.34 -6.21
N ARG A 101 12.53 -7.29 -7.54
CA ARG A 101 13.44 -6.31 -8.17
C ARG A 101 12.92 -4.88 -8.04
N LEU A 102 11.63 -4.65 -8.27
CA LEU A 102 11.01 -3.32 -8.19
C LEU A 102 10.95 -2.82 -6.75
N VAL A 103 10.58 -3.68 -5.79
CA VAL A 103 10.60 -3.38 -4.36
C VAL A 103 11.99 -2.95 -3.89
N ALA A 104 13.05 -3.64 -4.35
CA ALA A 104 14.42 -3.25 -4.02
C ALA A 104 14.76 -1.83 -4.53
N GLN A 105 14.39 -1.50 -5.78
CA GLN A 105 14.63 -0.16 -6.35
C GLN A 105 13.83 0.92 -5.63
N ILE A 106 12.55 0.66 -5.31
CA ILE A 106 11.70 1.60 -4.54
C ILE A 106 12.40 1.96 -3.23
N ARG A 107 12.92 0.97 -2.50
CA ARG A 107 13.63 1.19 -1.23
C ARG A 107 14.90 2.01 -1.40
N VAL A 108 15.64 1.85 -2.49
CA VAL A 108 16.84 2.66 -2.80
C VAL A 108 16.45 4.13 -2.99
N HIS A 109 15.48 4.41 -3.87
CA HIS A 109 15.02 5.78 -4.12
C HIS A 109 14.44 6.44 -2.86
N ALA A 110 13.61 5.72 -2.11
CA ALA A 110 13.04 6.23 -0.86
C ALA A 110 14.14 6.54 0.18
N SER A 111 15.16 5.69 0.29
CA SER A 111 16.29 5.93 1.20
C SER A 111 17.10 7.16 0.77
N GLN A 112 17.37 7.33 -0.52
CA GLN A 112 18.07 8.51 -1.04
C GLN A 112 17.30 9.80 -0.77
N ALA A 113 15.98 9.77 -0.93
CA ALA A 113 15.11 10.90 -0.60
C ALA A 113 15.13 11.23 0.91
N ILE A 114 15.05 10.22 1.78
CA ILE A 114 15.12 10.40 3.23
C ILE A 114 16.46 11.00 3.66
N GLU A 115 17.57 10.44 3.17
CA GLU A 115 18.90 10.93 3.56
C GLU A 115 19.17 12.34 3.04
N GLY A 116 18.79 12.65 1.79
CA GLY A 116 18.89 14.01 1.25
C GLY A 116 18.06 15.01 2.05
N SER A 117 16.88 14.61 2.53
CA SER A 117 15.99 15.48 3.31
C SER A 117 16.54 15.82 4.71
N LYS A 118 17.48 15.03 5.23
CA LYS A 118 18.15 15.30 6.52
C LYS A 118 19.32 16.28 6.37
N GLU A 119 19.80 16.53 5.16
CA GLU A 119 20.89 17.47 4.92
C GLU A 119 20.39 18.91 5.11
N GLN A 120 20.91 19.56 6.16
CA GLN A 120 20.48 20.90 6.54
C GLN A 120 21.32 21.98 5.86
N LYS A 121 20.65 23.08 5.49
CA LYS A 121 21.30 24.31 5.06
C LYS A 121 22.22 24.82 6.17
N LYS A 122 23.49 25.08 5.82
CA LYS A 122 24.49 25.67 6.72
C LYS A 122 24.35 27.18 6.81
#